data_AF-X0WHB2-F1
#
_entry.id   AF-X0WHB2-F1
#
_cell.length_a   1.000
_cell.length_b   1.000
_cell.length_c   1.000
_cell.angle_alpha   90.00
_cell.angle_beta   90.00
_cell.angle_gamma   90.00
#
_symmetry.space_group_name_H-M   'P 1'
#
loop_
_entity.id
_entity.type
_entity.pdbx_description
1 polymer ?
#
loop_
_entity_poly.entity_id
_entity_poly.type
_entity_poly.pdbx_seq_one_letter_code
_entity_poly.pdbx_strand_id
1 'polypeptide(L)' 'YNTITNAEKVIEDIDTVVLVYGGQAENQLYRVLKGKVKELYAIGDCLAPRRVEQAIYEGHKVAREI' A
#
# COMPACT_ATOMS: atom_id res chain seq x y z
N TYR A 1 -14.74 -16.24 7.29
CA TYR A 1 -15.55 -16.31 8.52
C TYR A 1 -16.87 -15.60 8.28
N ASN A 2 -17.95 -16.04 8.93
CA ASN A 2 -19.25 -15.36 8.86
C ASN A 2 -19.20 -14.13 9.79
N THR A 3 -19.35 -12.92 9.25
CA THR A 3 -19.26 -11.65 10.01
C THR A 3 -20.46 -11.38 10.94
N ILE A 4 -21.52 -12.19 10.85
CA ILE A 4 -22.75 -12.06 11.65
C ILE A 4 -22.76 -13.10 12.78
N THR A 5 -22.33 -14.33 12.51
CA THR A 5 -22.41 -15.45 13.49
C THR A 5 -21.08 -15.79 14.14
N ASN A 6 -19.96 -15.27 13.64
CA ASN A 6 -18.59 -15.66 14.02
C ASN A 6 -18.29 -17.17 13.90
N ALA A 7 -19.13 -17.92 13.18
CA ALA A 7 -18.88 -19.34 12.94
C ALA A 7 -17.70 -19.53 11.97
N GLU A 8 -16.79 -20.42 12.34
CA GLU A 8 -15.71 -20.88 11.47
C GLU A 8 -16.22 -21.91 10.46
N LYS A 9 -15.63 -21.92 9.27
CA LYS A 9 -15.92 -22.89 8.21
C LYS A 9 -14.62 -23.32 7.57
N VAL A 10 -14.44 -24.63 7.43
CA VAL A 10 -13.36 -25.25 6.67
C VAL A 10 -13.81 -25.43 5.22
N ILE A 11 -12.90 -25.18 4.27
CA ILE A 11 -13.10 -25.46 2.85
C ILE A 11 -12.06 -26.52 2.48
N GLU A 12 -12.53 -27.67 2.01
CA GLU A 12 -11.71 -28.82 1.61
C GLU A 12 -11.68 -28.92 0.06
N ASP A 13 -10.87 -29.84 -0.48
CA ASP A 13 -10.79 -30.15 -1.92
C ASP A 13 -10.50 -28.94 -2.84
N ILE A 14 -9.49 -28.14 -2.49
CA ILE A 14 -8.99 -27.04 -3.33
C ILE A 14 -7.57 -27.31 -3.85
N ASP A 15 -7.34 -27.04 -5.13
CA ASP A 15 -6.01 -27.20 -5.73
C ASP A 15 -5.10 -25.98 -5.49
N THR A 16 -5.67 -24.79 -5.33
CA THR A 16 -4.89 -23.54 -5.23
C THR A 16 -5.65 -22.47 -4.47
N VAL A 17 -4.92 -21.69 -3.67
CA VAL A 17 -5.39 -20.45 -3.04
C VAL A 17 -4.67 -19.27 -3.68
N VAL A 18 -5.43 -18.34 -4.24
CA VAL A 18 -4.89 -17.05 -4.70
C VAL A 18 -5.07 -16.02 -3.60
N LEU A 19 -3.96 -15.59 -3.00
CA LEU A 19 -3.97 -14.56 -1.97
C LEU A 19 -4.05 -13.18 -2.62
N VAL A 20 -5.19 -12.51 -2.46
CA VAL A 20 -5.35 -11.08 -2.78
C VAL A 20 -5.46 -10.31 -1.48
N TYR A 21 -4.30 -10.08 -0.87
CA TYR A 21 -4.17 -9.31 0.36
C TYR A 21 -3.55 -7.94 0.07
N GLY A 22 -3.71 -6.98 0.98
CA GLY A 22 -3.29 -5.59 0.79
C GLY A 22 -1.84 -5.43 0.33
N GLY A 23 -1.56 -4.31 -0.33
CA GLY A 23 -0.22 -4.02 -0.85
C GLY A 23 0.81 -3.77 0.26
N GLN A 24 2.08 -3.93 -0.09
CA GLN A 24 3.22 -3.54 0.73
C GLN A 24 3.93 -2.33 0.11
N ALA A 25 4.28 -1.35 0.93
CA ALA A 25 5.01 -0.16 0.47
C ALA A 25 6.43 -0.53 0.03
N GLU A 26 6.78 -0.25 -1.23
CA GLU A 26 8.15 -0.35 -1.73
C GLU A 26 8.84 1.02 -1.64
N ASN A 27 9.64 1.23 -0.59
CA ASN A 27 10.30 2.50 -0.33
C ASN A 27 11.78 2.39 0.03
N GLN A 28 12.45 1.33 -0.45
CA GLN A 28 13.89 1.14 -0.20
C GLN A 28 14.71 2.36 -0.66
N LEU A 29 14.47 2.88 -1.87
CA LEU A 29 15.20 4.03 -2.41
C LEU A 29 15.02 5.30 -1.54
N TYR A 30 13.79 5.58 -1.12
CA TYR A 30 13.50 6.70 -0.23
C TYR A 30 14.29 6.59 1.08
N ARG A 31 14.31 5.41 1.70
CA ARG A 31 15.08 5.17 2.93
C ARG A 31 16.58 5.39 2.73
N VAL A 32 17.12 4.95 1.60
CA VAL A 32 18.55 5.10 1.28
C VAL A 32 18.94 6.57 1.08
N LEU A 33 18.05 7.40 0.52
CA LEU A 33 18.29 8.82 0.23
C LEU A 33 17.94 9.76 1.39
N LYS A 34 17.17 9.30 2.39
CA LYS A 34 16.73 10.12 3.51
C LYS A 34 17.92 10.75 4.24
N GLY A 35 17.92 12.09 4.31
CA GLY A 35 18.98 12.89 4.93
C GLY A 35 20.24 13.10 4.06
N LYS A 36 20.26 12.62 2.82
CA LYS A 36 21.43 12.74 1.91
C LYS A 36 21.25 13.77 0.79
N VAL A 37 20.03 14.26 0.59
CA VAL A 37 19.69 15.23 -0.46
C VAL A 37 18.93 16.40 0.16
N LYS A 38 18.96 17.55 -0.52
CA LYS A 38 18.34 18.79 -0.05
C LYS A 38 16.83 18.63 0.16
N GLU A 39 16.15 17.97 -0.78
CA GLU A 39 14.71 17.77 -0.80
C GLU A 39 14.40 16.32 -1.19
N LEU A 40 13.48 15.68 -0.46
CA LEU A 40 13.09 14.29 -0.69
C LEU A 40 11.63 14.08 -0.26
N TYR A 41 10.81 13.57 -1.18
CA TYR A 41 9.38 13.33 -0.96
C TYR A 41 9.02 11.88 -1.30
N ALA A 42 8.18 11.26 -0.48
CA ALA A 42 7.54 9.98 -0.78
C ALA A 42 6.05 10.23 -1.02
N ILE A 43 5.50 9.70 -2.10
CA ILE A 43 4.10 9.87 -2.52
C ILE A 43 3.57 8.57 -3.11
N GLY A 44 2.25 8.37 -3.05
CA GLY A 44 1.60 7.20 -3.60
C GLY A 44 1.94 5.93 -2.84
N ASP A 45 1.89 4.78 -3.51
CA ASP A 45 1.95 3.48 -2.84
C ASP A 45 3.30 3.20 -2.17
N CYS A 46 4.38 3.86 -2.57
CA CYS A 46 5.67 3.78 -1.87
C CYS A 46 5.61 4.43 -0.48
N LEU A 47 4.76 5.44 -0.28
CA LEU A 47 4.49 6.02 1.03
C LEU A 47 3.56 5.11 1.83
N ALA A 48 2.42 4.76 1.24
CA ALA A 48 1.45 3.84 1.80
C ALA A 48 0.54 3.30 0.68
N PRO A 49 0.43 1.97 0.48
CA PRO A 49 -0.50 1.37 -0.46
C PRO A 49 -1.92 1.85 -0.21
N ARG A 50 -2.52 2.51 -1.19
CA ARG A 50 -3.85 3.12 -1.09
C ARG A 50 -4.62 2.93 -2.38
N ARG A 51 -5.77 3.58 -2.49
CA ARG A 51 -6.51 3.64 -3.75
C ARG A 51 -5.88 4.66 -4.71
N VAL A 52 -6.03 4.44 -6.00
CA VAL A 52 -5.38 5.22 -7.07
C VAL A 52 -5.62 6.73 -6.95
N GLU A 53 -6.82 7.14 -6.53
CA GLU A 53 -7.16 8.54 -6.34
C GLU A 53 -6.31 9.24 -5.27
N GLN A 54 -5.92 8.50 -4.21
CA GLN A 54 -5.05 9.03 -3.16
C GLN A 54 -3.62 9.20 -3.67
N ALA A 55 -3.11 8.24 -4.45
CA ALA A 55 -1.78 8.34 -5.04
C ALA A 55 -1.67 9.55 -5.99
N ILE A 56 -2.70 9.78 -6.82
CA ILE A 56 -2.77 10.96 -7.69
C ILE A 56 -2.83 12.26 -6.87
N TYR A 57 -3.70 12.29 -5.85
CA TYR A 57 -3.85 13.47 -4.99
C TYR A 57 -2.53 13.84 -4.28
N GLU A 58 -1.82 12.86 -3.71
CA GLU A 58 -0.55 13.09 -3.03
C GLU A 58 0.51 13.66 -3.95
N GLY A 59 0.65 13.11 -5.16
CA GLY A 59 1.57 13.65 -6.15
C GLY A 59 1.21 15.08 -6.57
N HIS A 60 -0.08 15.35 -6.78
CA HIS A 60 -0.56 16.69 -7.12
C HIS A 60 -0.32 17.70 -5.99
N LYS A 61 -0.56 17.28 -4.74
CA LYS A 61 -0.37 18.11 -3.55
C LYS A 61 1.10 18.49 -3.38
N VAL A 62 2.00 17.51 -3.37
CA VAL A 62 3.44 17.75 -3.20
C VAL A 62 3.97 18.66 -4.32
N ALA A 63 3.55 18.44 -5.56
CA ALA A 63 3.96 19.29 -6.68
C ALA A 63 3.53 20.76 -6.56
N ARG A 64 2.49 21.07 -5.77
CA ARG A 64 2.05 22.45 -5.50
C ARG A 64 2.71 23.08 -4.27
N GLU A 65 3.36 22.27 -3.44
CA GLU A 65 4.06 22.70 -2.22
C GLU A 65 5.55 22.96 -2.47
N ILE A 66 6.03 22.68 -3.69
CA ILE A 66 7.38 22.97 -4.20
C ILE A 66 7.34 24.28 -4.99
#